data_AF-A0A9W8N5Q7-F1
#
_entry.id   AF-A0A9W8N5Q7-F1
#
_cell.length_a   1.000
_cell.length_b   1.000
_cell.length_c   1.000
_cell.angle_alpha   90.00
_cell.angle_beta   90.00
_cell.angle_gamma   90.00
#
_symmetry.space_group_name_H-M   'P 1'
#
loop_
_entity.id
_entity.type
_entity.pdbx_description
1 polymer ?
#
loop_
_entity_poly.entity_id
_entity_poly.type
_entity_poly.pdbx_seq_one_letter_code
_entity_poly.pdbx_strand_id
1 'polypeptide(L)'
;MYEDVDVDGDQDSHIPPHFYRELTRTKEGCQLLEDKGHFLDFASTIREHGMQSDDLELITKVKGCLWAVGNVGSMELGAPFLESTDVVERIVHIAQAHDVMSLRGTAFFVLGLISRSLHGLEILSEHGWLSNTTPLGKSFGLCIPNDLSKFLSYTPWKHEIPLSIKLPGTQAMSHHPVSIVIDEADDTSKRVLELIEVELGDMILYKKARVELHQLRHQRLPIFRQPAMFRRVMGFLEGRHYKLADRHLIIELFDKDVLRHVIYGEDTSDEGDLNSGDEQRTERQRSISDPADLELTTAKTSQYSI
;
A
#
# COMPACT_ATOMS: atom_id res chain seq x y z
N MET A 1 -41.01 -26.03 25.66
CA MET A 1 -39.62 -25.86 26.14
C MET A 1 -38.78 -25.73 24.90
N TYR A 2 -38.44 -24.50 24.53
CA TYR A 2 -37.38 -24.29 23.55
C TYR A 2 -36.09 -24.30 24.36
N GLU A 3 -35.22 -25.25 24.07
CA GLU A 3 -33.88 -25.28 24.65
C GLU A 3 -33.16 -24.00 24.22
N ASP A 4 -32.66 -23.24 25.19
CA ASP A 4 -31.64 -22.22 24.98
C ASP A 4 -30.41 -22.92 24.42
N VAL A 5 -30.35 -23.01 23.10
CA VAL A 5 -29.09 -23.29 22.42
C VAL A 5 -28.29 -22.01 22.59
N ASP A 6 -27.30 -22.03 23.49
CA ASP A 6 -26.27 -20.99 23.60
C ASP A 6 -25.52 -20.90 22.27
N VAL A 7 -26.08 -20.14 21.31
CA VAL A 7 -25.43 -19.79 20.04
C VAL A 7 -24.24 -18.84 20.26
N ASP A 8 -23.98 -18.42 21.51
CA ASP A 8 -22.82 -17.60 21.86
C ASP A 8 -21.48 -18.33 21.75
N GLY A 9 -21.46 -19.66 21.87
CA GLY A 9 -20.20 -20.40 21.93
C GLY A 9 -19.39 -20.42 20.63
N ASP A 10 -20.06 -20.36 19.46
CA ASP A 10 -19.42 -20.74 18.19
C ASP A 10 -18.99 -19.52 17.33
N GLN A 11 -19.67 -18.38 17.46
CA GLN A 11 -19.33 -17.16 16.69
C GLN A 11 -18.15 -16.38 17.26
N ASP A 12 -17.92 -16.43 18.58
CA ASP A 12 -16.81 -15.73 19.24
C ASP A 12 -15.46 -16.44 19.00
N SER A 13 -15.45 -17.67 18.47
CA SER A 13 -14.24 -18.47 18.22
C SER A 13 -13.32 -17.89 17.14
N HIS A 14 -13.84 -17.02 16.26
CA HIS A 14 -13.11 -16.47 15.12
C HIS A 14 -12.54 -15.06 15.35
N ILE A 15 -12.97 -14.35 16.40
CA ILE A 15 -12.47 -13.01 16.71
C ILE A 15 -11.41 -13.15 17.82
N PRO A 16 -10.16 -12.72 17.59
CA PRO A 16 -9.13 -12.79 18.61
C PRO A 16 -9.57 -12.06 19.89
N PRO A 17 -9.28 -12.61 21.07
CA PRO A 17 -9.60 -11.95 22.33
C PRO A 17 -8.90 -10.58 22.41
N HIS A 18 -9.63 -9.57 22.88
CA HIS A 18 -9.13 -8.21 22.97
C HIS A 18 -9.18 -7.73 24.43
N PHE A 19 -8.06 -7.24 24.95
CA PHE A 19 -7.93 -6.86 26.36
C PHE A 19 -9.01 -5.88 26.83
N TYR A 20 -9.28 -4.83 26.05
CA TYR A 20 -10.30 -3.84 26.39
C TYR A 20 -11.73 -4.39 26.40
N ARG A 21 -12.01 -5.44 25.61
CA ARG A 21 -13.30 -6.13 25.67
C ARG A 21 -13.47 -6.80 27.03
N GLU A 22 -12.44 -7.53 27.47
CA GLU A 22 -12.47 -8.26 28.74
C GLU A 22 -12.59 -7.31 29.95
N LEU A 23 -11.95 -6.14 29.91
CA LEU A 23 -12.15 -5.11 30.94
C LEU A 23 -13.62 -4.68 31.04
N THR A 24 -14.27 -4.45 29.90
CA THR A 24 -15.66 -4.01 29.85
C THR A 24 -16.68 -5.10 30.14
N ARG A 25 -16.24 -6.31 30.52
CA ARG A 25 -17.13 -7.37 31.04
C ARG A 25 -17.44 -7.19 32.53
N THR A 26 -16.61 -6.44 33.26
CA THR A 26 -16.75 -6.24 34.71
C THR A 26 -16.81 -4.76 35.06
N LYS A 27 -17.45 -4.43 36.18
CA LYS A 27 -17.58 -3.04 36.63
C LYS A 27 -16.22 -2.48 37.06
N GLU A 28 -15.41 -3.32 37.69
CA GLU A 28 -14.06 -2.99 38.14
C GLU A 28 -13.14 -2.72 36.93
N GLY A 29 -13.29 -3.48 35.85
CA GLY A 29 -12.56 -3.27 34.62
C GLY A 29 -12.99 -1.98 33.89
N CYS A 30 -14.28 -1.66 33.88
CA CYS A 30 -14.75 -0.34 33.40
C CYS A 30 -14.17 0.81 34.24
N GLN A 31 -14.17 0.70 35.57
CA GLN A 31 -13.61 1.73 36.44
C GLN A 31 -12.11 1.93 36.19
N LEU A 32 -11.36 0.84 36.02
CA LEU A 32 -9.93 0.92 35.66
C LEU A 32 -9.73 1.60 34.30
N LEU A 33 -10.57 1.31 33.31
CA LEU A 33 -10.50 1.92 31.98
C LEU A 33 -10.77 3.42 32.03
N GLU A 34 -11.76 3.83 32.84
CA GLU A 34 -12.12 5.23 33.07
C GLU A 34 -10.99 5.99 33.77
N ASP A 35 -10.45 5.45 34.86
CA ASP A 35 -9.34 6.05 35.63
C ASP A 35 -8.08 6.27 34.78
N LYS A 36 -7.85 5.38 33.80
CA LYS A 36 -6.69 5.47 32.89
C LYS A 36 -6.91 6.43 31.72
N GLY A 37 -8.16 6.75 31.38
CA GLY A 37 -8.48 7.66 30.27
C GLY A 37 -8.21 7.12 28.86
N HIS A 38 -7.81 5.85 28.71
CA HIS A 38 -7.41 5.31 27.40
C HIS A 38 -8.53 5.39 26.36
N PHE A 39 -9.79 5.19 26.77
CA PHE A 39 -10.91 5.29 25.84
C PHE A 39 -11.05 6.69 25.24
N LEU A 40 -10.83 7.73 26.06
CA LEU A 40 -10.86 9.11 25.62
C LEU A 40 -9.73 9.39 24.61
N ASP A 41 -8.53 8.86 24.85
CA ASP A 41 -7.39 8.98 23.93
C ASP A 41 -7.68 8.30 22.58
N PHE A 42 -8.33 7.15 22.59
CA PHE A 42 -8.76 6.46 21.36
C PHE A 42 -9.79 7.29 20.60
N ALA A 43 -10.80 7.82 21.30
CA ALA A 43 -11.83 8.66 20.70
C ALA A 43 -11.27 9.98 20.14
N SER A 44 -10.34 10.63 20.83
CA SER A 44 -9.61 11.81 20.35
C SER A 44 -8.78 11.47 19.11
N THR A 45 -8.03 10.36 19.13
CA THR A 45 -7.24 9.92 17.96
C THR A 45 -8.12 9.69 16.74
N ILE A 46 -9.28 9.01 16.89
CA ILE A 46 -10.23 8.79 15.79
C ILE A 46 -10.80 10.12 15.27
N ARG A 47 -11.10 11.05 16.16
CA ARG A 47 -11.70 12.35 15.80
C ARG A 47 -10.72 13.26 15.06
N GLU A 48 -9.48 13.32 15.52
CA GLU A 48 -8.45 14.23 15.00
C GLU A 48 -7.76 13.69 13.76
N HIS A 49 -7.58 12.37 13.69
CA HIS A 49 -6.78 11.72 12.66
C HIS A 49 -7.55 10.73 11.77
N GLY A 50 -8.82 10.47 12.07
CA GLY A 50 -9.61 9.43 11.40
C GLY A 50 -9.84 9.65 9.91
N MET A 51 -9.65 10.87 9.39
CA MET A 51 -9.79 11.24 7.98
C MET A 51 -8.46 11.51 7.26
N GLN A 52 -7.32 11.21 7.91
CA GLN A 52 -5.99 11.45 7.33
C GLN A 52 -5.53 10.24 6.50
N SER A 53 -4.89 10.51 5.36
CA SER A 53 -4.48 9.49 4.38
C SER A 53 -2.98 9.42 4.10
N ASP A 54 -2.19 10.36 4.61
CA ASP A 54 -0.84 10.60 4.09
C ASP A 54 0.25 9.85 4.87
N ASP A 55 -0.04 9.50 6.13
CA ASP A 55 0.89 8.81 7.02
C ASP A 55 0.40 7.40 7.36
N LEU A 56 1.17 6.39 6.93
CA LEU A 56 0.86 4.98 7.15
C LEU A 56 0.92 4.58 8.62
N GLU A 57 1.83 5.17 9.41
CA GLU A 57 1.93 4.89 10.84
C GLU A 57 0.68 5.40 11.57
N LEU A 58 0.26 6.62 11.24
CA LEU A 58 -0.94 7.21 11.78
C LEU A 58 -2.21 6.45 11.38
N ILE A 59 -2.33 6.02 10.11
CA ILE A 59 -3.43 5.16 9.66
C ILE A 59 -3.47 3.87 10.48
N THR A 60 -2.30 3.28 10.77
CA THR A 60 -2.19 2.06 11.57
C THR A 60 -2.66 2.31 13.01
N LYS A 61 -2.25 3.44 13.60
CA LYS A 61 -2.71 3.86 14.93
C LYS A 61 -4.23 4.08 14.98
N VAL A 62 -4.80 4.76 13.99
CA VAL A 62 -6.26 4.97 13.87
C VAL A 62 -7.00 3.63 13.79
N LYS A 63 -6.52 2.68 12.96
CA LYS A 63 -7.10 1.33 12.88
C LYS A 63 -7.07 0.62 14.24
N GLY A 64 -5.96 0.73 14.97
CA GLY A 64 -5.85 0.18 16.32
C GLY A 64 -6.88 0.77 17.28
N CYS A 65 -7.06 2.10 17.26
CA CYS A 65 -8.05 2.81 18.08
C CYS A 65 -9.48 2.40 17.70
N LEU A 66 -9.78 2.28 16.40
CA LEU A 66 -11.09 1.81 15.91
C LEU A 66 -11.42 0.41 16.45
N TRP A 67 -10.48 -0.53 16.37
CA TRP A 67 -10.67 -1.88 16.93
C TRP A 67 -10.85 -1.86 18.45
N ALA A 68 -10.10 -1.03 19.17
CA ALA A 68 -10.24 -0.91 20.61
C ALA A 68 -11.62 -0.37 21.02
N VAL A 69 -12.08 0.70 20.38
CA VAL A 69 -13.41 1.28 20.60
C VAL A 69 -14.51 0.28 20.26
N GLY A 70 -14.40 -0.43 19.12
CA GLY A 70 -15.37 -1.45 18.74
C GLY A 70 -15.49 -2.59 19.74
N ASN A 71 -14.36 -3.04 20.29
CA ASN A 71 -14.33 -4.10 21.30
C ASN A 71 -14.94 -3.65 22.64
N VAL A 72 -14.66 -2.42 23.08
CA VAL A 72 -15.33 -1.82 24.25
C VAL A 72 -16.83 -1.71 24.03
N GLY A 73 -17.24 -1.17 22.88
CA GLY A 73 -18.66 -0.99 22.52
C GLY A 73 -19.44 -2.28 22.29
N SER A 74 -18.76 -3.41 22.14
CA SER A 74 -19.41 -4.73 21.97
C SER A 74 -20.00 -5.29 23.27
N MET A 75 -19.66 -4.70 24.42
CA MET A 75 -20.14 -5.10 25.74
C MET A 75 -21.14 -4.08 26.31
N GLU A 76 -22.16 -4.54 27.02
CA GLU A 76 -23.20 -3.65 27.58
C GLU A 76 -22.64 -2.60 28.55
N LEU A 77 -21.66 -2.95 29.40
CA LEU A 77 -21.01 -2.00 30.31
C LEU A 77 -20.10 -1.00 29.58
N GLY A 78 -19.84 -1.20 28.28
CA GLY A 78 -19.09 -0.29 27.43
C GLY A 78 -19.90 0.89 26.90
N ALA A 79 -21.24 0.84 26.99
CA ALA A 79 -22.13 1.86 26.45
C ALA A 79 -21.84 3.30 26.94
N PRO A 80 -21.60 3.56 28.24
CA PRO A 80 -21.32 4.91 28.74
C PRO A 80 -20.07 5.56 28.10
N PHE A 81 -19.09 4.76 27.70
CA PHE A 81 -17.90 5.25 27.01
C PHE A 81 -18.24 5.76 25.60
N LEU A 82 -19.11 5.04 24.88
CA LEU A 82 -19.56 5.46 23.55
C LEU A 82 -20.35 6.77 23.61
N GLU A 83 -21.31 6.87 24.54
CA GLU A 83 -22.17 8.04 24.70
C GLU A 83 -21.40 9.30 25.10
N SER A 84 -20.46 9.18 26.04
CA SER A 84 -19.70 10.33 26.55
C SER A 84 -18.76 10.96 25.53
N THR A 85 -18.41 10.24 24.46
CA THR A 85 -17.42 10.70 23.48
C THR A 85 -17.99 11.03 22.11
N ASP A 86 -19.21 10.58 21.79
CA ASP A 86 -19.83 10.68 20.46
C ASP A 86 -18.92 10.17 19.33
N VAL A 87 -18.09 9.16 19.64
CA VAL A 87 -17.10 8.60 18.70
C VAL A 87 -17.78 7.85 17.55
N VAL A 88 -18.98 7.30 17.77
CA VAL A 88 -19.71 6.50 16.79
C VAL A 88 -20.05 7.31 15.53
N GLU A 89 -20.45 8.58 15.68
CA GLU A 89 -20.68 9.50 14.55
C GLU A 89 -19.45 9.57 13.64
N ARG A 90 -18.25 9.67 14.23
CA ARG A 90 -16.99 9.73 13.49
C ARG A 90 -16.65 8.41 12.82
N ILE A 91 -16.90 7.28 13.46
CA ILE A 91 -16.69 5.96 12.85
C ILE A 91 -17.62 5.78 11.64
N VAL A 92 -18.88 6.21 11.74
CA VAL A 92 -19.84 6.21 10.63
C VAL A 92 -19.34 7.07 9.48
N HIS A 93 -18.84 8.28 9.77
CA HIS A 93 -18.26 9.16 8.75
C HIS A 93 -17.05 8.53 8.05
N ILE A 94 -16.15 7.88 8.80
CA ILE A 94 -15.00 7.16 8.24
C ILE A 94 -15.47 6.03 7.32
N ALA A 95 -16.47 5.24 7.75
CA ALA A 95 -17.01 4.14 6.95
C ALA A 95 -17.60 4.63 5.61
N GLN A 96 -18.20 5.82 5.57
CA GLN A 96 -18.90 6.34 4.40
C GLN A 96 -18.00 7.17 3.47
N ALA A 97 -17.11 8.00 4.02
CA ALA A 97 -16.45 9.06 3.26
C ALA A 97 -14.93 8.88 3.05
N HIS A 98 -14.26 8.00 3.79
CA HIS A 98 -12.78 7.97 3.81
C HIS A 98 -12.12 7.57 2.48
N ASP A 99 -11.07 8.23 2.00
CA ASP A 99 -10.47 7.89 0.70
C ASP A 99 -9.71 6.54 0.70
N VAL A 100 -9.09 6.20 1.82
CA VAL A 100 -8.43 4.91 2.03
C VAL A 100 -9.44 3.81 2.32
N MET A 101 -9.60 2.88 1.37
CA MET A 101 -10.63 1.83 1.44
C MET A 101 -10.42 0.83 2.57
N SER A 102 -9.17 0.59 2.99
CA SER A 102 -8.88 -0.25 4.15
C SER A 102 -9.36 0.36 5.48
N LEU A 103 -9.44 1.69 5.59
CA LEU A 103 -10.02 2.36 6.75
C LEU A 103 -11.54 2.27 6.72
N ARG A 104 -12.18 2.46 5.55
CA ARG A 104 -13.64 2.24 5.40
C ARG A 104 -14.05 0.85 5.85
N GLY A 105 -13.34 -0.18 5.37
CA GLY A 105 -13.61 -1.57 5.76
C GLY A 105 -13.38 -1.83 7.25
N THR A 106 -12.35 -1.22 7.84
CA THR A 106 -12.10 -1.33 9.30
C THR A 106 -13.25 -0.72 10.09
N ALA A 107 -13.66 0.50 9.74
CA ALA A 107 -14.79 1.18 10.39
C ALA A 107 -16.09 0.38 10.23
N PHE A 108 -16.35 -0.18 9.05
CA PHE A 108 -17.50 -1.06 8.81
C PHE A 108 -17.55 -2.27 9.77
N PHE A 109 -16.44 -2.99 9.94
CA PHE A 109 -16.39 -4.11 10.90
C PHE A 109 -16.55 -3.65 12.35
N VAL A 110 -15.99 -2.49 12.70
CA VAL A 110 -16.12 -1.90 14.04
C VAL A 110 -17.56 -1.49 14.35
N LEU A 111 -18.32 -0.94 13.39
CA LEU A 111 -19.76 -0.69 13.55
C LEU A 111 -20.52 -2.01 13.77
N GLY A 112 -20.12 -3.07 13.06
CA GLY A 112 -20.61 -4.43 13.31
C GLY A 112 -20.36 -4.89 14.75
N LEU A 113 -19.14 -4.71 15.28
CA LEU A 113 -18.81 -5.05 16.68
C LEU A 113 -19.65 -4.26 17.69
N ILE A 114 -19.79 -2.95 17.50
CA ILE A 114 -20.60 -2.07 18.37
C ILE A 114 -22.06 -2.54 18.39
N SER A 115 -22.59 -2.96 17.25
CA SER A 115 -23.97 -3.43 17.15
C SER A 115 -24.30 -4.68 17.96
N ARG A 116 -23.31 -5.36 18.58
CA ARG A 116 -23.53 -6.55 19.41
C ARG A 116 -24.15 -6.23 20.76
N SER A 117 -23.93 -5.02 21.29
CA SER A 117 -24.61 -4.54 22.50
C SER A 117 -25.94 -3.88 22.14
N LEU A 118 -26.91 -3.93 23.06
CA LEU A 118 -28.23 -3.31 22.84
C LEU A 118 -28.10 -1.79 22.70
N HIS A 119 -27.34 -1.14 23.58
CA HIS A 119 -27.09 0.30 23.48
C HIS A 119 -26.31 0.67 22.22
N GLY A 120 -25.30 -0.11 21.84
CA GLY A 120 -24.55 0.12 20.61
C GLY A 120 -25.44 0.06 19.37
N LEU A 121 -26.41 -0.87 19.36
CA LEU A 121 -27.41 -0.95 18.30
C LEU A 121 -28.33 0.28 18.24
N GLU A 122 -28.77 0.79 19.39
CA GLU A 122 -29.60 2.01 19.48
C GLU A 122 -28.84 3.22 18.93
N ILE A 123 -27.60 3.43 19.38
CA ILE A 123 -26.74 4.53 18.90
C ILE A 123 -26.55 4.44 17.36
N LEU A 124 -26.33 3.24 16.81
CA LEU A 124 -26.17 3.06 15.37
C LEU A 124 -27.45 3.37 14.59
N SER A 125 -28.61 3.01 15.13
CA SER A 125 -29.92 3.31 14.54
C SER A 125 -30.13 4.82 14.39
N GLU A 126 -29.72 5.62 15.38
CA GLU A 126 -29.76 7.08 15.33
C GLU A 126 -28.90 7.66 14.19
N HIS A 127 -27.79 6.98 13.86
CA HIS A 127 -26.89 7.35 12.78
C HIS A 127 -27.28 6.74 11.42
N GLY A 128 -28.46 6.10 11.33
CA GLY A 128 -28.98 5.51 10.11
C GLY A 128 -28.29 4.21 9.71
N TRP A 129 -27.79 3.44 10.69
CA TRP A 129 -27.23 2.11 10.49
C TRP A 129 -28.08 1.06 11.21
N LEU A 130 -28.43 -0.01 10.51
CA LEU A 130 -29.29 -1.08 11.03
C LEU A 130 -28.54 -2.40 11.13
N SER A 131 -28.83 -3.17 12.17
CA SER A 131 -28.40 -4.56 12.30
C SER A 131 -29.60 -5.50 12.19
N ASN A 132 -29.35 -6.73 11.76
CA ASN A 132 -30.35 -7.79 11.88
C ASN A 132 -30.32 -8.37 13.31
N THR A 133 -31.50 -8.58 13.89
CA THR A 133 -31.66 -9.13 15.23
C THR A 133 -32.42 -10.45 15.18
N THR A 134 -32.13 -11.34 16.14
CA THR A 134 -32.98 -12.50 16.39
C THR A 134 -34.37 -12.06 16.86
N PRO A 135 -35.38 -12.95 16.87
CA PRO A 135 -36.69 -12.65 17.47
C PRO A 135 -36.63 -12.24 18.94
N LEU A 136 -35.54 -12.56 19.63
CA LEU A 136 -35.27 -12.17 21.03
C LEU A 136 -34.50 -10.84 21.14
N GLY A 137 -34.28 -10.13 20.02
CA GLY A 137 -33.61 -8.83 20.00
C GLY A 137 -32.08 -8.87 20.00
N LYS A 138 -31.47 -10.06 19.95
CA LYS A 138 -30.01 -10.19 19.94
C LYS A 138 -29.43 -9.92 18.55
N SER A 139 -28.49 -8.99 18.45
CA SER A 139 -27.82 -8.65 17.19
C SER A 139 -26.77 -9.70 16.80
N PHE A 140 -26.63 -9.93 15.49
CA PHE A 140 -25.58 -10.81 14.93
C PHE A 140 -24.21 -10.12 14.81
N GLY A 141 -24.08 -8.83 15.16
CA GLY A 141 -22.84 -8.08 14.99
C GLY A 141 -22.55 -7.68 13.54
N LEU A 142 -23.61 -7.56 12.72
CA LEU A 142 -23.52 -7.18 11.30
C LEU A 142 -24.40 -5.96 11.08
N CYS A 143 -23.78 -4.82 10.77
CA CYS A 143 -24.49 -3.56 10.62
C CYS A 143 -24.35 -3.03 9.18
N ILE A 144 -25.44 -2.51 8.61
CA ILE A 144 -25.52 -2.00 7.23
C ILE A 144 -26.17 -0.62 7.26
N PRO A 145 -25.69 0.36 6.46
CA PRO A 145 -26.31 1.67 6.40
C PRO A 145 -27.67 1.61 5.70
N ASN A 146 -28.63 2.40 6.20
CA ASN A 146 -29.94 2.60 5.57
C ASN A 146 -29.85 3.14 4.15
N ASP A 147 -28.82 3.95 3.88
CA ASP A 147 -28.52 4.51 2.57
C ASP A 147 -27.20 3.95 2.06
N LEU A 148 -27.29 2.89 1.24
CA LEU A 148 -26.15 2.26 0.60
C LEU A 148 -25.40 3.20 -0.34
N SER A 149 -26.04 4.25 -0.87
CA SER A 149 -25.37 5.19 -1.79
C SER A 149 -24.26 5.97 -1.07
N LYS A 150 -24.47 6.33 0.20
CA LYS A 150 -23.45 7.01 1.01
C LYS A 150 -22.23 6.14 1.27
N PHE A 151 -22.42 4.84 1.43
CA PHE A 151 -21.34 3.89 1.73
C PHE A 151 -20.60 3.38 0.48
N LEU A 152 -21.35 3.09 -0.58
CA LEU A 152 -20.82 2.56 -1.83
C LEU A 152 -20.40 3.64 -2.84
N SER A 153 -20.63 4.93 -2.53
CA SER A 153 -20.12 6.03 -3.35
C SER A 153 -18.62 6.25 -3.13
N TYR A 154 -17.92 6.45 -4.23
CA TYR A 154 -16.49 6.76 -4.24
C TYR A 154 -16.24 7.87 -5.26
N THR A 155 -15.44 8.86 -4.89
CA THR A 155 -14.97 9.89 -5.83
C THR A 155 -13.96 9.25 -6.78
N PRO A 156 -14.24 9.14 -8.08
CA PRO A 156 -13.32 8.50 -9.01
C PRO A 156 -11.93 9.14 -8.94
N TRP A 157 -10.89 8.30 -8.85
CA TRP A 157 -9.52 8.79 -8.87
C TRP A 157 -9.25 9.53 -10.17
N LYS A 158 -8.81 10.80 -10.04
CA LYS A 158 -8.36 11.61 -11.17
C LYS A 158 -7.01 11.08 -11.64
N HIS A 159 -7.04 10.16 -12.60
CA HIS A 159 -5.84 9.63 -13.20
C HIS A 159 -5.52 10.37 -14.50
N GLU A 160 -4.24 10.64 -14.70
CA GLU A 160 -3.75 10.96 -16.04
C GLU A 160 -3.54 9.65 -16.79
N ILE A 161 -4.03 9.61 -18.02
CA ILE A 161 -3.77 8.47 -18.90
C ILE A 161 -2.28 8.56 -19.28
N PRO A 162 -1.48 7.49 -19.18
CA PRO A 162 -0.06 7.58 -19.55
C PRO A 162 0.17 8.13 -20.97
N LEU A 163 -0.76 7.85 -21.90
CA LEU A 163 -0.77 8.39 -23.27
C LEU A 163 -1.07 9.89 -23.37
N SER A 164 -1.68 10.50 -22.35
CA SER A 164 -1.94 11.95 -22.30
C SER A 164 -0.78 12.75 -21.69
N ILE A 165 0.21 12.07 -21.09
CA ILE A 165 1.38 12.71 -20.51
C ILE A 165 2.23 13.28 -21.65
N LYS A 166 2.22 14.60 -21.80
CA LYS A 166 3.09 15.31 -22.74
C LYS A 166 4.44 15.55 -22.06
N LEU A 167 5.45 14.80 -22.46
CA LEU A 167 6.81 15.06 -22.03
C LEU A 167 7.29 16.40 -22.63
N PRO A 168 7.94 17.27 -21.83
CA PRO A 168 8.69 18.40 -22.37
C PRO A 168 9.66 17.94 -23.45
N GLY A 169 9.93 18.78 -24.46
CA GLY A 169 10.87 18.44 -25.53
C GLY A 169 12.31 18.14 -25.07
N THR A 170 12.66 18.52 -23.84
CA THR A 170 13.92 18.16 -23.16
C THR A 170 13.93 16.74 -22.61
N GLN A 171 12.75 16.14 -22.39
CA GLN A 171 12.55 14.80 -21.84
C GLN A 171 12.02 13.80 -22.88
N ALA A 172 11.46 14.29 -23.99
CA ALA A 172 11.18 13.46 -25.15
C ALA A 172 12.51 13.09 -25.81
N MET A 173 12.78 11.79 -26.01
CA MET A 173 13.92 11.44 -26.86
C MET A 173 13.54 11.85 -28.27
N SER A 174 14.35 12.71 -28.88
CA SER A 174 14.08 13.26 -30.20
C SER A 174 13.65 12.15 -31.18
N HIS A 175 12.45 12.30 -31.78
CA HIS A 175 11.93 11.44 -32.86
C HIS A 175 12.81 11.43 -34.12
N HIS A 176 13.80 12.31 -34.18
CA HIS A 176 14.87 12.22 -35.14
C HIS A 176 16.01 11.44 -34.51
N PRO A 177 16.46 10.32 -35.11
CA PRO A 177 17.70 9.72 -34.73
C PRO A 177 18.74 10.81 -34.95
N VAL A 178 19.13 11.50 -33.87
CA VAL A 178 20.40 12.19 -33.87
C VAL A 178 21.35 11.11 -34.32
N SER A 179 21.97 11.32 -35.48
CA SER A 179 23.06 10.51 -35.97
C SER A 179 24.20 10.68 -34.96
N ILE A 180 24.02 10.10 -33.77
CA ILE A 180 25.10 9.82 -32.85
C ILE A 180 25.90 8.83 -33.68
N VAL A 181 27.01 9.34 -34.21
CA VAL A 181 28.02 8.58 -34.92
C VAL A 181 28.59 7.62 -33.90
N ILE A 182 27.84 6.54 -33.63
CA ILE A 182 28.46 5.29 -33.24
C ILE A 182 29.32 4.97 -34.45
N ASP A 183 30.62 4.80 -34.24
CA ASP A 183 31.55 4.38 -35.27
C ASP A 183 30.88 3.20 -36.02
N GLU A 184 30.33 3.45 -37.21
CA GLU A 184 29.48 2.49 -37.95
C GLU A 184 30.31 1.31 -38.49
N ALA A 185 31.51 1.10 -37.94
CA ALA A 185 32.51 0.15 -38.32
C ALA A 185 32.38 -1.21 -37.60
N ASP A 186 31.59 -1.33 -36.53
CA ASP A 186 31.41 -2.61 -35.83
C ASP A 186 30.10 -3.31 -36.27
N ASP A 187 30.25 -4.38 -37.06
CA ASP A 187 29.15 -5.22 -37.55
C ASP A 187 28.25 -5.73 -36.41
N THR A 188 28.82 -5.89 -35.21
CA THR A 188 28.11 -6.30 -33.99
C THR A 188 27.06 -5.26 -33.57
N SER A 189 27.41 -3.97 -33.68
CA SER A 189 26.52 -2.87 -33.29
C SER A 189 25.31 -2.75 -34.21
N LYS A 190 25.55 -2.93 -35.51
CA LYS A 190 24.47 -2.95 -36.52
C LYS A 190 23.53 -4.14 -36.28
N ARG A 191 24.07 -5.31 -35.96
CA ARG A 191 23.26 -6.51 -35.69
C ARG A 191 22.35 -6.34 -34.48
N VAL A 192 22.86 -5.78 -33.38
CA VAL A 192 22.05 -5.50 -32.17
C VAL A 192 20.92 -4.52 -32.47
N LEU A 193 21.21 -3.44 -33.21
CA LEU A 193 20.20 -2.46 -33.60
C LEU A 193 19.13 -3.08 -34.51
N GLU A 194 19.52 -3.89 -35.50
CA GLU A 194 18.60 -4.59 -36.40
C GLU A 194 17.67 -5.57 -35.66
N LEU A 195 18.24 -6.35 -34.72
CA LEU A 195 17.49 -7.27 -33.87
C LEU A 195 16.40 -6.54 -33.08
N ILE A 196 16.74 -5.40 -32.47
CA ILE A 196 15.83 -4.64 -31.61
C ILE A 196 14.80 -3.85 -32.45
N GLU A 197 15.24 -3.15 -33.49
CA GLU A 197 14.39 -2.24 -34.27
C GLU A 197 13.45 -2.98 -35.23
N VAL A 198 13.98 -3.99 -35.93
CA VAL A 198 13.28 -4.64 -37.05
C VAL A 198 12.76 -6.01 -36.63
N GLU A 199 13.65 -6.91 -36.21
CA GLU A 199 13.29 -8.33 -36.06
C GLU A 199 12.37 -8.60 -34.85
N LEU A 200 12.50 -7.83 -33.77
CA LEU A 200 11.65 -7.98 -32.59
C LEU A 200 10.23 -7.41 -32.79
N GLY A 201 10.05 -6.53 -33.79
CA GLY A 201 8.75 -6.05 -34.24
C GLY A 201 8.06 -6.97 -35.25
N ASP A 202 8.79 -7.86 -35.91
CA ASP A 202 8.27 -8.80 -36.91
C ASP A 202 7.83 -10.12 -36.27
N MET A 203 6.57 -10.53 -36.48
CA MET A 203 6.02 -11.78 -35.95
C MET A 203 6.76 -13.04 -36.43
N ILE A 204 7.38 -13.01 -37.61
CA ILE A 204 8.08 -14.16 -38.19
C ILE A 204 9.47 -14.31 -37.55
N LEU A 205 10.21 -13.20 -37.43
CA LEU A 205 11.60 -13.19 -36.94
C LEU A 205 11.69 -13.10 -35.41
N TYR A 206 10.63 -12.67 -34.74
CA TYR A 206 10.57 -12.45 -33.29
C TYR A 206 11.21 -13.57 -32.46
N LYS A 207 10.87 -14.85 -32.74
CA LYS A 207 11.39 -15.98 -31.96
C LYS A 207 12.90 -16.13 -32.09
N LYS A 208 13.43 -15.93 -33.30
CA LYS A 208 14.87 -16.00 -33.58
C LYS A 208 15.59 -14.84 -32.91
N ALA A 209 15.08 -13.63 -33.12
CA ALA A 209 15.65 -12.40 -32.56
C ALA A 209 15.73 -12.44 -31.03
N ARG A 210 14.68 -12.93 -30.37
CA ARG A 210 14.64 -13.04 -28.90
C ARG A 210 15.64 -14.04 -28.35
N VAL A 211 15.86 -15.17 -29.04
CA VAL A 211 16.88 -16.16 -28.65
C VAL A 211 18.28 -15.57 -28.81
N GLU A 212 18.54 -14.87 -29.91
CA GLU A 212 19.81 -14.23 -30.20
C GLU A 212 20.13 -13.11 -29.18
N LEU A 213 19.16 -12.23 -28.88
CA LEU A 213 19.30 -11.20 -27.84
C LEU A 213 19.60 -11.81 -26.45
N HIS A 214 18.96 -12.92 -26.11
CA HIS A 214 19.24 -13.61 -24.86
C HIS A 214 20.66 -14.21 -24.82
N GLN A 215 21.19 -14.69 -25.94
CA GLN A 215 22.58 -15.15 -26.04
C GLN A 215 23.56 -14.00 -25.88
N LEU A 216 23.29 -12.85 -26.52
CA LEU A 216 24.12 -11.64 -26.41
C LEU A 216 24.18 -11.11 -24.98
N ARG A 217 23.10 -11.25 -24.18
CA ARG A 217 23.09 -10.94 -22.74
C ARG A 217 24.18 -11.68 -21.97
N HIS A 218 24.40 -12.95 -22.28
CA HIS A 218 25.41 -13.77 -21.60
C HIS A 218 26.85 -13.45 -22.04
N GLN A 219 27.02 -12.87 -23.22
CA GLN A 219 28.33 -12.54 -23.78
C GLN A 219 28.91 -11.22 -23.24
N ARG A 220 28.13 -10.41 -22.52
CA ARG A 220 28.54 -9.12 -21.92
C ARG A 220 29.41 -8.26 -22.84
N LEU A 221 28.88 -8.02 -24.03
CA LEU A 221 29.59 -7.26 -25.06
C LEU A 221 29.84 -5.80 -24.60
N PRO A 222 31.00 -5.19 -24.93
CA PRO A 222 31.36 -3.85 -24.49
C PRO A 222 30.42 -2.76 -25.04
N ILE A 223 29.68 -3.05 -26.12
CA ILE A 223 28.65 -2.16 -26.67
C ILE A 223 27.55 -1.84 -25.64
N PHE A 224 27.22 -2.78 -24.76
CA PHE A 224 26.19 -2.60 -23.74
C PHE A 224 26.66 -1.74 -22.56
N ARG A 225 27.92 -1.26 -22.58
CA ARG A 225 28.45 -0.25 -21.66
C ARG A 225 28.39 1.16 -22.23
N GLN A 226 28.00 1.32 -23.50
CA GLN A 226 28.02 2.62 -24.17
C GLN A 226 26.71 3.39 -23.93
N PRO A 227 26.75 4.57 -23.26
CA PRO A 227 25.56 5.41 -23.04
C PRO A 227 24.90 5.87 -24.33
N ALA A 228 25.70 6.10 -25.38
CA ALA A 228 25.21 6.44 -26.72
C ALA A 228 24.28 5.35 -27.30
N MET A 229 24.67 4.09 -27.15
CA MET A 229 23.89 2.95 -27.63
C MET A 229 22.59 2.78 -26.83
N PHE A 230 22.66 2.93 -25.50
CA PHE A 230 21.47 2.89 -24.64
C PHE A 230 20.44 3.95 -25.05
N ARG A 231 20.87 5.19 -25.27
CA ARG A 231 19.98 6.29 -25.71
C ARG A 231 19.29 5.97 -27.05
N ARG A 232 20.00 5.34 -28.00
CA ARG A 232 19.44 4.96 -29.29
C ARG A 232 18.36 3.87 -29.16
N VAL A 233 18.62 2.85 -28.34
CA VAL A 233 17.67 1.77 -28.06
C VAL A 233 16.42 2.30 -27.35
N MET A 234 16.59 3.20 -26.38
CA MET A 234 15.46 3.83 -25.69
C MET A 234 14.57 4.62 -26.66
N GLY A 235 15.15 5.30 -27.66
CA GLY A 235 14.38 5.95 -28.73
C GLY A 235 13.52 4.97 -29.55
N PHE A 236 14.00 3.75 -29.79
CA PHE A 236 13.17 2.71 -30.43
C PHE A 236 12.02 2.26 -29.52
N LEU A 237 12.29 2.05 -28.23
CA LEU A 237 11.28 1.63 -27.25
C LEU A 237 10.17 2.67 -27.04
N GLU A 238 10.49 3.96 -27.24
CA GLU A 238 9.54 5.08 -27.23
C GLU A 238 8.71 5.11 -28.53
N GLY A 239 9.34 4.95 -29.68
CA GLY A 239 8.69 5.09 -30.99
C GLY A 239 7.86 3.88 -31.45
N ARG A 240 8.05 2.70 -30.86
CA ARG A 240 7.40 1.45 -31.31
C ARG A 240 6.78 0.68 -30.15
N HIS A 241 5.77 -0.14 -30.47
CA HIS A 241 5.10 -0.99 -29.49
C HIS A 241 5.88 -2.30 -29.28
N TYR A 242 6.49 -2.43 -28.09
CA TYR A 242 7.11 -3.66 -27.62
C TYR A 242 6.34 -4.24 -26.43
N LYS A 243 6.33 -5.57 -26.28
CA LYS A 243 5.75 -6.21 -25.09
C LYS A 243 6.62 -5.90 -23.87
N LEU A 244 6.00 -5.89 -22.68
CA LEU A 244 6.72 -5.60 -21.42
C LEU A 244 7.93 -6.52 -21.20
N ALA A 245 7.79 -7.81 -21.49
CA ALA A 245 8.89 -8.78 -21.35
C ALA A 245 10.08 -8.49 -22.26
N ASP A 246 9.83 -7.95 -23.46
CA ASP A 246 10.89 -7.61 -24.42
C ASP A 246 11.56 -6.29 -24.06
N ARG A 247 10.79 -5.32 -23.53
CA ARG A 247 11.34 -4.09 -22.93
C ARG A 247 12.28 -4.41 -21.78
N HIS A 248 11.87 -5.28 -20.85
CA HIS A 248 12.73 -5.73 -19.76
C HIS A 248 14.00 -6.41 -20.27
N LEU A 249 13.86 -7.36 -21.22
CA LEU A 249 15.02 -8.03 -21.82
C LEU A 249 16.02 -7.03 -22.40
N ILE A 250 15.54 -6.06 -23.18
CA ILE A 250 16.38 -5.04 -23.83
C ILE A 250 17.09 -4.16 -22.80
N ILE A 251 16.39 -3.69 -21.77
CA ILE A 251 16.98 -2.83 -20.72
C ILE A 251 18.03 -3.62 -19.93
N GLU A 252 17.76 -4.90 -19.62
CA GLU A 252 18.69 -5.79 -18.92
C GLU A 252 19.95 -6.16 -19.73
N LEU A 253 20.02 -5.84 -21.04
CA LEU A 253 21.26 -6.03 -21.80
C LEU A 253 22.36 -5.07 -21.34
N PHE A 254 21.98 -3.88 -20.83
CA PHE A 254 22.90 -2.82 -20.47
C PHE A 254 23.34 -2.91 -19.00
N ASP A 255 24.62 -2.59 -18.75
CA ASP A 255 25.16 -2.56 -17.39
C ASP A 255 24.48 -1.44 -16.58
N LYS A 256 24.25 -1.69 -15.27
CA LYS A 256 23.58 -0.71 -14.37
C LYS A 256 24.29 0.65 -14.35
N ASP A 257 25.60 0.66 -14.56
CA ASP A 257 26.43 1.87 -14.60
C ASP A 257 26.08 2.79 -15.78
N VAL A 258 25.59 2.23 -16.89
CA VAL A 258 25.14 3.01 -18.06
C VAL A 258 23.91 3.82 -17.71
N LEU A 259 22.96 3.21 -17.00
CA LEU A 259 21.75 3.91 -16.56
C LEU A 259 22.11 5.05 -15.59
N ARG A 260 23.01 4.79 -14.64
CA ARG A 260 23.54 5.82 -13.72
C ARG A 260 24.16 6.97 -14.50
N HIS A 261 25.04 6.67 -15.45
CA HIS A 261 25.69 7.68 -16.28
C HIS A 261 24.70 8.49 -17.14
N VAL A 262 23.68 7.86 -17.70
CA VAL A 262 22.65 8.56 -18.51
C VAL A 262 21.79 9.49 -17.67
N ILE A 263 21.48 9.11 -16.42
CA ILE A 263 20.64 9.88 -15.50
C ILE A 263 21.41 11.02 -14.85
N TYR A 264 22.65 10.77 -14.39
CA TYR A 264 23.40 11.71 -13.55
C TYR A 264 24.52 12.47 -14.28
N GLY A 265 24.87 12.10 -15.52
CA GLY A 265 25.97 12.71 -16.27
C GLY A 265 27.36 12.22 -15.85
N GLU A 266 28.40 12.60 -16.62
CA GLU A 266 29.79 12.12 -16.52
C GLU A 266 30.52 12.46 -15.20
N ASP A 267 29.97 13.33 -14.34
CA ASP A 267 30.72 13.94 -13.22
C ASP A 267 30.44 13.33 -11.83
N THR A 268 29.97 12.08 -11.73
CA THR A 268 29.91 11.39 -10.42
C THR A 268 30.76 10.13 -10.39
N SER A 269 32.06 10.32 -10.61
CA SER A 269 33.09 9.41 -10.09
C SER A 269 33.25 9.62 -8.58
N ASP A 270 32.22 9.28 -7.81
CA ASP A 270 32.41 8.91 -6.40
C ASP A 270 32.31 7.38 -6.33
N GLU A 271 33.50 6.78 -6.31
CA GLU A 271 33.79 5.40 -5.91
C GLU A 271 33.27 5.20 -4.48
N GLY A 272 31.99 4.83 -4.38
CA GLY A 272 31.41 4.23 -3.19
C GLY A 272 31.20 2.75 -3.49
N ASP A 273 32.15 1.92 -3.06
CA ASP A 273 32.06 0.46 -2.98
C ASP A 273 30.70 0.05 -2.39
N LEU A 274 29.79 -0.37 -3.26
CA LEU A 274 28.59 -1.12 -2.88
C LEU A 274 28.49 -2.34 -3.77
N ASN A 275 29.50 -3.20 -3.64
CA ASN A 275 29.40 -4.56 -4.12
C ASN A 275 28.76 -5.44 -3.03
N SER A 276 27.69 -6.12 -3.43
CA SER A 276 27.20 -7.39 -2.89
C SER A 276 26.51 -7.41 -1.52
N GLY A 277 25.17 -7.36 -1.55
CA GLY A 277 24.34 -7.99 -0.52
C GLY A 277 22.86 -7.66 -0.67
N ASP A 278 22.05 -8.68 -1.00
CA ASP A 278 20.57 -8.69 -0.92
C ASP A 278 19.74 -7.92 -1.96
N GLU A 279 19.47 -8.57 -3.10
CA GLU A 279 18.28 -8.26 -3.92
C GLU A 279 17.51 -9.53 -4.35
N GLN A 280 17.21 -10.41 -3.40
CA GLN A 280 16.10 -11.38 -3.53
C GLN A 280 14.93 -11.09 -2.57
N ARG A 281 14.85 -9.89 -1.99
CA ARG A 281 13.72 -9.51 -1.13
C ARG A 281 12.66 -8.80 -1.96
N THR A 282 11.70 -9.58 -2.46
CA THR A 282 10.45 -9.02 -2.98
C THR A 282 9.72 -8.25 -1.88
N GLU A 283 9.05 -7.17 -2.27
CA GLU A 283 8.37 -6.15 -1.44
C GLU A 283 7.29 -6.69 -0.48
N ARG A 284 7.05 -8.01 -0.45
CA ARG A 284 6.04 -8.68 0.39
C ARG A 284 6.51 -9.12 1.77
N GLN A 285 7.76 -8.84 2.15
CA GLN A 285 8.28 -9.18 3.48
C GLN A 285 8.93 -7.96 4.16
N ARG A 286 8.14 -6.94 4.50
CA ARG A 286 8.50 -6.04 5.61
C ARG A 286 7.92 -6.63 6.90
N SER A 287 8.73 -7.41 7.59
CA SER A 287 8.47 -7.84 8.96
C SER A 287 9.42 -7.07 9.88
N ILE A 288 8.81 -6.29 10.78
CA ILE A 288 9.21 -5.90 12.14
C ILE A 288 10.73 -5.87 12.40
N SER A 289 11.27 -4.66 12.55
CA SER A 289 12.60 -4.44 13.11
C SER A 289 12.60 -4.69 14.62
N ASP A 290 13.62 -5.41 15.10
CA ASP A 290 13.87 -5.75 16.50
C ASP A 290 14.25 -4.48 17.29
N PRO A 291 13.63 -4.17 18.44
CA PRO A 291 13.88 -2.94 19.20
C PRO A 291 15.32 -2.76 19.74
N ALA A 292 16.18 -3.79 19.64
CA ALA A 292 17.59 -3.70 20.05
C ALA A 292 18.47 -2.85 19.10
N ASP A 293 18.07 -2.65 17.84
CA ASP A 293 18.88 -1.90 16.85
C ASP A 293 18.74 -0.37 16.97
N LEU A 294 17.78 0.12 17.77
CA LEU A 294 17.53 1.55 17.99
C LEU A 294 18.47 2.19 19.04
N GLU A 295 19.06 1.40 19.94
CA GLU A 295 19.94 1.92 21.00
C GLU A 295 21.39 2.14 20.53
N LEU A 296 21.84 1.43 19.49
CA LEU A 296 23.21 1.55 18.96
C LEU A 296 23.41 2.77 18.06
N THR A 297 22.34 3.31 17.48
CA THR A 297 22.39 4.48 16.59
C THR A 297 22.39 5.80 17.37
N THR A 298 21.71 5.86 18.52
CA THR A 298 21.72 7.04 19.40
C THR A 298 23.05 7.27 20.12
N ALA A 299 23.81 6.19 20.41
CA ALA A 299 25.12 6.29 21.06
C ALA A 299 26.22 6.86 20.13
N LYS A 300 26.13 6.66 18.81
CA LYS A 300 27.17 7.12 17.86
C LYS A 300 27.04 8.59 17.49
N THR A 301 25.85 9.17 17.57
CA THR A 301 25.60 10.58 17.18
C THR A 301 26.10 11.58 18.24
N SER A 302 26.35 11.15 19.48
CA SER A 302 26.82 12.02 20.56
C SER A 302 28.34 12.21 20.63
N GLN A 303 29.13 11.57 19.75
CA GLN A 303 30.61 11.66 19.76
C GLN A 303 31.22 12.61 18.71
N TYR A 304 30.42 13.23 17.84
CA TYR A 304 30.91 14.19 16.83
C TYR A 304 30.17 15.52 16.94
N SER A 305 30.31 16.19 18.08
CA SER A 305 29.95 17.61 18.23
C SER A 305 30.86 18.25 19.28
N ILE A 306 32.05 18.66 18.86
CA ILE A 306 32.82 19.81 19.37
C ILE A 306 33.37 20.54 18.16
#